data_AF-A0A7C3Z2R5-F1
#
_entry.id   AF-A0A7C3Z2R5-F1
#
_cell.length_a   1.000
_cell.length_b   1.000
_cell.length_c   1.000
_cell.angle_alpha   90.00
_cell.angle_beta   90.00
_cell.angle_gamma   90.00
#
_symmetry.space_group_name_H-M   'P 1'
#
loop_
_entity.id
_entity.type
_entity.pdbx_description
1 polymer ?
#
loop_
_entity_poly.entity_id
_entity_poly.type
_entity_poly.pdbx_seq_one_letter_code
_entity_poly.pdbx_strand_id
1 'polypeptide(L)' 'MECRFHPGREARYRCTKMEYYYCQECLDDCRACTDPCVYCKSRPACVIWELCGKEAKKRCQEEKRG' A
#
# COMPACT_ATOMS: atom_id res chain seq x y z
N MET A 1 -15.92 0.49 -6.52
CA MET A 1 -15.04 0.09 -5.39
C MET A 1 -14.38 1.38 -4.89
N GLU A 2 -14.45 1.68 -3.61
CA GLU A 2 -14.00 2.97 -3.06
C GLU A 2 -12.61 2.86 -2.42
N CYS A 3 -11.81 3.93 -2.54
CA CYS A 3 -10.53 4.01 -1.87
C CYS A 3 -10.66 4.04 -0.35
N ARG A 4 -9.91 3.18 0.35
CA ARG A 4 -9.87 3.10 1.81
C ARG A 4 -9.51 4.43 2.50
N PHE A 5 -8.63 5.23 1.91
CA PHE A 5 -8.13 6.47 2.53
C PHE A 5 -8.81 7.72 1.98
N HIS A 6 -9.50 7.62 0.84
CA HIS A 6 -10.14 8.75 0.18
C HIS A 6 -11.59 8.41 -0.14
N PRO A 7 -12.53 8.73 0.78
CA PRO A 7 -13.96 8.54 0.56
C PRO A 7 -14.42 9.24 -0.71
N GLY A 8 -15.30 8.61 -1.48
CA GLY A 8 -15.80 9.10 -2.76
C GLY A 8 -14.83 8.98 -3.94
N ARG A 9 -13.58 8.51 -3.75
CA ARG A 9 -12.65 8.28 -4.87
C ARG A 9 -12.71 6.84 -5.37
N GLU A 10 -12.74 6.71 -6.69
CA GLU A 10 -12.64 5.41 -7.34
C GLU A 10 -11.27 4.77 -7.07
N ALA A 11 -11.32 3.52 -6.60
CA ALA A 11 -10.12 2.75 -6.44
C ALA A 11 -9.70 2.06 -7.74
N ARG A 12 -8.39 2.09 -8.01
CA ARG A 12 -7.76 1.48 -9.17
C ARG A 12 -6.90 0.27 -8.83
N TYR A 13 -6.49 0.16 -7.56
CA TYR A 13 -5.59 -0.88 -7.09
C TYR A 13 -6.23 -1.63 -5.93
N ARG A 14 -6.00 -2.94 -5.87
CA ARG A 14 -6.43 -3.79 -4.75
C ARG A 14 -5.20 -4.39 -4.07
N CYS A 15 -5.14 -4.29 -2.76
CA CYS A 15 -4.21 -5.07 -1.94
C CYS A 15 -4.82 -6.44 -1.68
N THR A 16 -4.24 -7.50 -2.23
CA THR A 16 -4.74 -8.88 -2.06
C THR A 16 -4.62 -9.40 -0.63
N LYS A 17 -3.65 -8.90 0.16
CA LYS A 17 -3.45 -9.33 1.54
C LYS A 17 -4.60 -8.91 2.47
N MET A 18 -5.06 -7.67 2.33
CA MET A 18 -6.05 -7.05 3.22
C MET A 18 -7.41 -6.85 2.53
N GLU A 19 -7.49 -7.13 1.23
CA GLU A 19 -8.65 -6.88 0.37
C GLU A 19 -9.11 -5.43 0.32
N TYR A 20 -8.21 -4.50 0.64
CA TYR A 20 -8.44 -3.07 0.55
C TYR A 20 -8.20 -2.52 -0.84
N TYR A 21 -8.87 -1.41 -1.14
CA TYR A 21 -8.83 -0.75 -2.42
C TYR A 21 -8.22 0.66 -2.28
N TYR A 22 -7.43 1.08 -3.27
CA TYR A 22 -6.69 2.34 -3.27
C TYR A 22 -6.88 3.09 -4.59
N CYS A 23 -7.06 4.40 -4.50
CA CYS A 23 -7.04 5.27 -5.67
C CYS A 23 -5.60 5.49 -6.17
N GLN A 24 -5.46 6.17 -7.31
CA GLN A 24 -4.18 6.53 -7.89
C GLN A 24 -3.30 7.34 -6.91
N GLU A 25 -3.86 8.35 -6.25
CA GLU A 25 -3.11 9.22 -5.33
C GLU A 25 -2.46 8.44 -4.17
N CYS A 26 -3.15 7.44 -3.61
CA CYS A 26 -2.54 6.58 -2.58
C CYS A 26 -1.33 5.81 -3.10
N LEU A 27 -1.32 5.45 -4.38
CA LEU A 27 -0.18 4.80 -5.01
C LEU A 27 0.93 5.82 -5.29
N ASP A 28 0.59 7.00 -5.81
CA ASP A 28 1.54 8.07 -6.11
C ASP A 28 2.28 8.55 -4.84
N ASP A 29 1.56 8.65 -3.72
CA ASP A 29 2.12 8.99 -2.41
C ASP A 29 2.80 7.80 -1.70
N CYS A 30 2.83 6.63 -2.35
CA CYS A 30 3.33 5.38 -1.77
C CYS A 30 2.73 5.04 -0.39
N ARG A 31 1.43 5.33 -0.23
CA ARG A 31 0.60 5.02 0.96
C ARG A 31 -0.29 3.79 0.79
N ALA A 32 -0.43 3.24 -0.42
CA ALA A 32 -1.31 2.11 -0.71
C ALA A 32 -0.89 0.77 -0.03
N CYS A 33 0.36 0.62 0.43
CA CYS A 33 0.76 -0.51 1.27
C CYS A 33 0.45 -0.21 2.74
N THR A 34 -0.63 -0.79 3.29
CA THR A 34 -1.11 -0.53 4.68
C THR A 34 -0.10 -0.95 5.73
N ASP A 35 0.40 -2.18 5.63
CA ASP A 35 1.20 -2.84 6.65
C ASP A 35 2.54 -3.29 6.05
N PRO A 36 3.48 -2.36 5.81
CA PRO A 36 4.74 -2.69 5.17
C PRO A 36 5.71 -3.42 6.10
N CYS A 37 5.55 -3.31 7.43
CA CYS A 37 6.35 -4.05 8.39
C CYS A 37 6.02 -5.54 8.46
N VAL A 38 4.78 -5.91 8.22
CA VAL A 38 4.33 -7.29 8.30
C VAL A 38 4.64 -8.01 6.99
N TYR A 39 5.12 -9.25 7.09
CA TYR A 39 5.35 -10.11 5.92
C TYR A 39 4.11 -10.18 5.01
N CYS A 40 4.33 -10.24 3.70
CA CYS A 40 3.28 -10.36 2.70
C CYS A 40 3.75 -11.29 1.58
N LYS A 41 3.11 -12.47 1.47
CA LYS A 41 3.43 -13.49 0.47
C LYS A 41 3.21 -13.04 -0.97
N SER A 42 2.32 -12.06 -1.19
CA SER A 42 1.96 -11.55 -2.51
C SER A 42 2.94 -10.51 -3.06
N ARG A 43 3.97 -10.09 -2.30
CA ARG A 43 4.95 -9.08 -2.72
C ARG A 43 5.59 -9.33 -4.09
N PRO A 44 5.96 -10.57 -4.48
CA PRO A 44 6.55 -10.82 -5.79
C PRO A 44 5.63 -10.48 -6.98
N ALA A 45 4.30 -10.45 -6.77
CA ALA A 45 3.31 -10.16 -7.80
C ALA A 45 2.43 -8.93 -7.47
N CYS A 46 2.84 -8.12 -6.49
CA CYS A 46 2.04 -7.00 -6.00
C CYS A 46 2.50 -5.68 -6.66
N VAL A 47 1.67 -5.11 -7.54
CA VAL A 47 1.94 -3.83 -8.21
C VAL A 47 2.24 -2.69 -7.24
N ILE A 48 1.52 -2.63 -6.11
CA ILE A 48 1.76 -1.61 -5.07
C ILE A 48 3.18 -1.76 -4.51
N TRP A 49 3.65 -2.99 -4.31
CA TRP A 49 4.98 -3.26 -3.77
C TRP A 49 6.09 -3.07 -4.81
N GLU A 50 5.82 -3.43 -6.06
CA GLU A 50 6.75 -3.19 -7.18
C GLU A 50 7.07 -1.70 -7.31
N LEU A 51 6.05 -0.85 -7.25
CA LEU A 51 6.19 0.59 -7.41
C LEU A 51 6.70 1.29 -6.14
N CYS A 52 6.18 0.92 -4.97
CA CYS A 52 6.40 1.66 -3.72
C CYS A 52 7.14 0.88 -2.63
N GLY A 53 7.73 -0.27 -2.96
CA GLY A 53 8.37 -1.16 -1.98
C GLY A 53 9.55 -0.54 -1.23
N LYS A 54 10.25 0.42 -1.83
CA LYS A 54 11.35 1.16 -1.17
C LYS A 54 10.80 2.06 -0.05
N GLU A 55 9.83 2.90 -0.37
CA GLU A 55 9.19 3.83 0.58
C GLU A 55 8.42 3.10 1.67
N ALA A 56 7.75 2.01 1.31
CA ALA A 56 7.13 1.10 2.27
C ALA A 56 8.14 0.56 3.30
N LYS A 57 9.33 0.12 2.85
CA LYS A 57 10.40 -0.34 3.76
C LYS A 57 10.91 0.79 4.65
N LYS A 58 11.10 1.98 4.10
CA LYS A 58 11.55 3.16 4.87
C LYS A 58 10.58 3.47 6.02
N ARG A 59 9.28 3.57 5.72
CA ARG A 59 8.22 3.78 6.73
C ARG A 59 8.28 2.72 7.84
N CYS A 60 8.46 1.46 7.47
CA CYS A 60 8.59 0.41 8.48
C CYS A 60 9.82 0.58 9.38
N GLN A 61 10.95 1.02 8.83
CA GLN A 61 12.15 1.29 9.63
C GLN A 61 11.96 2.49 10.56
N GLU A 62 11.23 3.51 10.10
CA GLU A 62 10.88 4.69 10.90
C GLU A 62 9.94 4.31 12.07
N GLU A 63 8.93 3.47 11.82
CA GLU A 63 8.02 2.94 12.87
C GLU A 63 8.76 2.13 13.95
N LYS A 64 9.84 1.43 13.60
CA LYS A 64 10.65 0.66 14.56
C LYS A 64 11.63 1.51 15.38
N ARG A 65 11.84 2.77 15.00
CA ARG A 65 12.79 3.69 15.66
C ARG A 65 12.13 4.58 16.71
N GLY A 66 10.79 4.70 16.68
CA GLY A 66 10.00 5.36 17.72
C GLY A 66 9.55 4.38 18.78
#